data_AF-U6DZL2-F1
#
_entry.id   AF-U6DZL2-F1
#
_cell.length_a   1.000
_cell.length_b   1.000
_cell.length_c   1.000
_cell.angle_alpha   90.00
_cell.angle_beta   90.00
_cell.angle_gamma   90.00
#
_symmetry.space_group_name_H-M   'P 1'
#
loop_
_entity.id
_entity.type
_entity.pdbx_description
1 polymer ?
#
loop_
_entity_poly.entity_id
_entity_poly.type
_entity_poly.pdbx_seq_one_letter_code
_entity_poly.pdbx_strand_id
1 'polypeptide(L)'
;IFYCEGLGLKHFWKPLVEVYQEFFGLLEENYPETLKFMLIVKATKLFPVGYNLMKPFLSEDTRRKIIVLGSNWKEGLLKLISPEELPAQFGGTLTDPDGNPKCLTKINYGGEIPKSMYVRDQVKTQYEHSVQINRGSSHQVEYEILFPGCVLR
;
A
#
# COMPACT_ATOMS: atom_id res chain seq x y z
N ILE A 1 6.71 3.43 -8.96
CA ILE A 1 7.42 3.48 -7.66
C ILE A 1 6.37 3.52 -6.57
N PHE A 2 6.41 2.63 -5.59
CA PHE A 2 5.56 2.67 -4.41
C PHE A 2 6.39 3.17 -3.22
N TYR A 3 6.01 4.32 -2.69
CA TYR A 3 6.63 4.92 -1.52
C TYR A 3 5.88 4.47 -0.27
N CYS A 4 6.43 3.47 0.42
CA CYS A 4 5.76 2.80 1.53
C CYS A 4 6.14 3.35 2.90
N GLU A 5 6.73 4.56 2.96
CA GLU A 5 6.98 5.22 4.23
C GLU A 5 5.64 5.46 4.96
N GLY A 6 5.58 5.07 6.23
CA GLY A 6 4.36 5.20 7.02
C GLY A 6 3.30 4.12 6.75
N LEU A 7 3.58 3.11 5.91
CA LEU A 7 2.74 1.93 5.80
C LEU A 7 2.53 1.31 7.20
N GLY A 8 1.26 1.13 7.56
CA GLY A 8 0.82 0.84 8.93
C GLY A 8 -0.61 0.31 8.96
N LEU A 9 -1.08 -0.08 10.15
CA LEU A 9 -2.35 -0.80 10.35
C LEU A 9 -3.57 -0.12 9.73
N LYS A 10 -3.62 1.22 9.68
CA LYS A 10 -4.70 1.96 9.01
C LYS A 10 -4.90 1.58 7.53
N HIS A 11 -3.85 1.10 6.86
CA HIS A 11 -3.90 0.70 5.46
C HIS A 11 -4.43 -0.74 5.28
N PHE A 12 -4.59 -1.50 6.37
CA PHE A 12 -5.15 -2.85 6.34
C PHE A 12 -6.65 -2.89 6.62
N TRP A 13 -7.30 -1.72 6.69
CA TRP A 13 -8.76 -1.64 6.70
C TRP A 13 -9.32 -2.33 5.44
N LYS A 14 -10.17 -3.34 5.65
CA LYS A 14 -10.61 -4.28 4.61
C LYS A 14 -11.12 -3.60 3.33
N PRO A 15 -12.01 -2.59 3.38
CA PRO A 15 -12.46 -1.88 2.18
C PRO A 15 -11.33 -1.22 1.38
N LEU A 16 -10.28 -0.71 2.03
CA LEU A 16 -9.12 -0.18 1.30
C LEU A 16 -8.30 -1.30 0.66
N VAL A 17 -8.11 -2.41 1.37
CA VAL A 17 -7.41 -3.59 0.86
C VAL A 17 -8.10 -4.14 -0.39
N GLU A 18 -9.43 -4.26 -0.36
CA GLU A 18 -10.24 -4.74 -1.49
C GLU A 18 -10.06 -3.86 -2.74
N VAL A 19 -10.07 -2.53 -2.58
CA VAL A 19 -9.80 -1.60 -3.70
C VAL A 19 -8.43 -1.86 -4.35
N TYR A 20 -7.38 -2.08 -3.55
CA TYR A 20 -6.05 -2.37 -4.11
C TYR A 20 -5.96 -3.77 -4.73
N GLN A 21 -6.67 -4.76 -4.19
CA GLN A 21 -6.75 -6.10 -4.76
C GLN A 21 -7.42 -6.07 -6.14
N GLU A 22 -8.56 -5.38 -6.26
CA GLU A 22 -9.25 -5.16 -7.53
C GLU A 22 -8.38 -4.39 -8.52
N PHE A 23 -7.70 -3.34 -8.07
CA PHE A 23 -6.78 -2.57 -8.91
C PHE A 23 -5.67 -3.44 -9.52
N PHE A 24 -5.00 -4.26 -8.71
CA PHE A 24 -3.97 -5.17 -9.22
C PHE A 24 -4.54 -6.27 -10.12
N GLY A 25 -5.70 -6.84 -9.76
CA GLY A 25 -6.40 -7.79 -10.62
C GLY A 25 -6.71 -7.20 -12.00
N LEU A 26 -7.23 -5.99 -12.05
CA LEU A 26 -7.52 -5.27 -13.29
C LEU A 26 -6.25 -5.06 -14.14
N LEU A 27 -5.13 -4.70 -13.51
CA LEU A 27 -3.86 -4.55 -14.22
C LEU A 27 -3.39 -5.86 -14.86
N GLU A 28 -3.43 -6.97 -14.13
CA GLU A 28 -3.02 -8.28 -14.65
C GLU A 28 -3.93 -8.76 -15.79
N GLU A 29 -5.23 -8.53 -15.68
CA GLU A 29 -6.22 -8.99 -16.67
C GLU A 29 -6.21 -8.16 -17.96
N ASN A 30 -5.98 -6.84 -17.86
CA ASN A 30 -6.18 -5.92 -18.98
C ASN A 30 -4.89 -5.29 -19.52
N TYR A 31 -3.80 -5.34 -18.75
CA TYR A 31 -2.50 -4.75 -19.11
C TYR A 31 -1.35 -5.74 -18.88
N PRO A 32 -1.40 -6.95 -19.48
CA PRO A 32 -0.33 -7.92 -19.34
C PRO A 32 0.97 -7.41 -19.98
N GLU A 33 2.12 -7.78 -19.40
CA GLU A 33 3.46 -7.44 -19.89
C GLU A 33 3.76 -5.93 -20.03
N THR A 34 2.92 -5.03 -19.52
CA THR A 34 3.18 -3.58 -19.56
C THR A 34 4.13 -3.12 -18.46
N LEU A 35 4.23 -3.88 -17.36
CA LEU A 35 5.10 -3.55 -16.25
C LEU A 35 6.56 -3.84 -16.61
N LYS A 36 7.43 -2.84 -16.43
CA LYS A 36 8.89 -3.01 -16.47
C LYS A 36 9.46 -3.37 -15.10
N PHE A 37 9.24 -2.50 -14.11
CA PHE A 37 9.64 -2.71 -12.71
C PHE A 37 8.62 -2.09 -11.75
N MET A 38 8.37 -2.77 -10.63
CA MET A 38 7.66 -2.22 -9.49
C MET A 38 8.63 -1.99 -8.33
N LEU A 39 9.09 -0.74 -8.20
CA LEU A 39 10.09 -0.34 -7.21
C LEU A 39 9.41 0.03 -5.88
N ILE A 40 9.68 -0.71 -4.81
CA ILE A 40 9.21 -0.45 -3.45
C ILE A 40 10.31 0.29 -2.69
N VAL A 41 10.02 1.47 -2.16
CA VAL A 41 10.97 2.28 -1.39
C VAL A 41 10.44 2.59 0.00
N LYS A 42 11.34 2.69 0.98
CA LYS A 42 11.03 2.93 2.39
C LYS A 42 9.96 1.99 2.98
N ALA A 43 10.00 0.71 2.62
CA ALA A 43 9.11 -0.29 3.19
C ALA A 43 9.23 -0.37 4.71
N THR A 44 8.09 -0.39 5.42
CA THR A 44 8.06 -0.61 6.88
C THR A 44 8.10 -2.10 7.21
N LYS A 45 8.26 -2.44 8.50
CA LYS A 45 8.20 -3.85 8.97
C LYS A 45 6.87 -4.55 8.67
N LEU A 46 5.81 -3.78 8.36
CA LEU A 46 4.50 -4.31 8.00
C LEU A 46 4.34 -4.57 6.49
N PHE A 47 5.34 -4.20 5.67
CA PHE A 47 5.30 -4.47 4.22
C PHE A 47 5.05 -5.94 3.88
N PRO A 48 5.66 -6.95 4.54
CA PRO A 48 5.37 -8.35 4.23
C PRO A 48 3.90 -8.73 4.40
N VAL A 49 3.21 -8.15 5.39
CA VAL A 49 1.77 -8.37 5.60
C VAL A 49 0.96 -7.79 4.45
N GLY A 50 1.24 -6.53 4.08
CA GLY A 50 0.58 -5.87 2.95
C GLY A 50 0.85 -6.59 1.62
N TYR A 51 2.10 -7.00 1.38
CA TYR A 51 2.47 -7.76 0.19
C TYR A 51 1.73 -9.09 0.12
N ASN A 52 1.61 -9.84 1.23
CA ASN A 52 0.86 -11.10 1.26
C ASN A 52 -0.64 -10.91 0.98
N LEU A 53 -1.24 -9.77 1.34
CA LEU A 53 -2.63 -9.46 0.97
C LEU A 53 -2.80 -9.22 -0.53
N MET A 54 -1.80 -8.62 -1.19
CA MET A 54 -1.84 -8.33 -2.64
C MET A 54 -1.40 -9.52 -3.49
N LYS A 55 -0.49 -10.35 -2.97
CA LYS A 55 0.17 -11.45 -3.70
C LYS A 55 -0.78 -12.32 -4.53
N PRO A 56 -1.97 -12.75 -4.05
CA PRO A 56 -2.89 -13.55 -4.85
C PRO A 56 -3.34 -12.89 -6.16
N PHE A 57 -3.28 -11.56 -6.23
CA PHE A 57 -3.71 -10.73 -7.37
C PHE A 57 -2.54 -10.29 -8.26
N LEU A 58 -1.35 -10.84 -8.05
CA LEU A 58 -0.15 -10.53 -8.83
C LEU A 58 0.30 -11.79 -9.57
N SER A 59 0.57 -11.67 -10.86
CA SER A 59 1.11 -12.76 -11.67
C SER A 59 2.55 -13.09 -11.28
N GLU A 60 3.03 -14.28 -11.65
CA GLU A 60 4.44 -14.65 -11.46
C GLU A 60 5.40 -13.69 -12.18
N ASP A 61 4.99 -13.14 -13.31
CA ASP A 61 5.77 -12.13 -14.03
C ASP A 61 5.89 -10.83 -13.25
N THR A 62 4.76 -10.26 -12.80
CA THR A 62 4.75 -9.07 -11.95
C THR A 62 5.56 -9.27 -10.68
N ARG A 63 5.41 -10.42 -10.00
CA ARG A 63 6.16 -10.75 -8.79
C ARG A 63 7.68 -10.71 -9.00
N ARG A 64 8.17 -11.21 -10.15
CA ARG A 64 9.61 -11.16 -10.50
C ARG A 64 10.10 -9.74 -10.78
N LYS A 65 9.19 -8.84 -11.19
CA LYS A 65 9.49 -7.43 -11.49
C LYS A 65 9.40 -6.51 -10.26
N ILE A 66 9.02 -7.04 -9.08
CA ILE A 66 9.02 -6.30 -7.82
C ILE A 66 10.43 -6.24 -7.26
N ILE A 67 10.91 -5.02 -7.01
CA ILE A 67 12.23 -4.76 -6.43
C ILE A 67 12.03 -3.96 -5.15
N VAL A 68 12.37 -4.57 -4.01
CA VAL A 68 12.33 -3.91 -2.71
C VAL A 68 13.68 -3.29 -2.41
N LEU A 69 13.75 -1.96 -2.38
CA LEU A 69 14.98 -1.21 -2.16
C LEU A 69 15.21 -0.97 -0.66
N GLY A 70 16.47 -1.12 -0.24
CA GLY A 70 16.93 -0.96 1.14
C GLY A 70 17.21 0.49 1.54
N SER A 71 18.20 0.68 2.42
CA SER A 71 18.57 2.02 2.93
C SER A 71 19.08 2.97 1.83
N ASN A 72 19.78 2.44 0.83
CA ASN A 72 20.30 3.15 -0.34
C ASN A 72 19.29 3.24 -1.50
N TRP A 73 18.01 3.40 -1.17
CA TRP A 73 16.95 3.39 -2.17
C TRP A 73 17.05 4.54 -3.18
N LYS A 74 17.59 5.71 -2.79
CA LYS A 74 17.79 6.84 -3.71
C LYS A 74 18.81 6.49 -4.80
N GLU A 75 19.94 5.93 -4.42
CA GLU A 75 20.97 5.45 -5.35
C GLU A 75 20.42 4.30 -6.22
N GLY A 76 19.58 3.43 -5.64
CA GLY A 76 18.88 2.38 -6.38
C GLY A 76 17.95 2.93 -7.47
N LEU A 77 17.20 4.00 -7.18
CA LEU A 77 16.36 4.68 -8.16
C LEU A 77 17.19 5.34 -9.28
N LEU A 78 18.29 6.01 -8.92
CA LEU A 78 19.16 6.71 -9.88
C LEU A 78 19.87 5.77 -10.87
N LYS A 79 19.98 4.47 -10.55
CA LYS A 79 20.46 3.46 -11.50
C LYS A 79 19.47 3.18 -12.64
N LEU A 80 18.19 3.50 -12.43
CA LEU A 80 17.10 3.16 -13.33
C LEU A 80 16.48 4.39 -14.00
N ILE A 81 16.60 5.56 -13.37
CA ILE A 81 15.97 6.82 -13.76
C ILE A 81 17.05 7.90 -13.68
N SER A 82 17.18 8.72 -14.72
CA SER A 82 18.16 9.81 -14.71
C SER A 82 17.80 10.87 -13.67
N PRO A 83 18.79 11.58 -13.09
CA PRO A 83 18.55 12.56 -12.03
C PRO A 83 17.53 13.64 -12.43
N GLU A 84 17.61 14.14 -13.65
CA GLU A 84 16.75 15.20 -14.19
C GLU A 84 15.28 14.77 -14.40
N GLU A 85 15.01 13.47 -14.46
CA GLU A 85 13.66 12.91 -14.57
C GLU A 85 13.10 12.43 -13.22
N LEU A 86 13.94 12.40 -12.17
CA LEU A 86 13.56 11.93 -10.84
C LEU A 86 13.37 13.13 -9.89
N PRO A 87 12.22 13.25 -9.19
CA PRO A 87 12.03 14.33 -8.23
C PRO A 87 13.14 14.36 -7.18
N ALA A 88 13.56 15.56 -6.77
CA ALA A 88 14.61 15.73 -5.77
C ALA A 88 14.26 15.08 -4.43
N GLN A 89 12.97 15.03 -4.06
CA GLN A 89 12.46 14.27 -2.92
C GLN A 89 12.85 12.77 -2.98
N PHE A 90 12.93 12.20 -4.18
CA PHE A 90 13.29 10.80 -4.44
C PHE A 90 14.79 10.61 -4.75
N GLY A 91 15.60 11.67 -4.69
CA GLY A 91 17.05 11.62 -4.87
C GLY A 91 17.59 12.15 -6.20
N GLY A 92 16.73 12.61 -7.11
CA GLY A 92 17.17 13.26 -8.35
C GLY A 92 17.32 14.78 -8.20
N THR A 93 17.10 15.49 -9.30
CA THR A 93 17.23 16.95 -9.40
C THR A 93 15.96 17.62 -9.95
N LEU A 94 14.94 16.86 -10.35
CA LEU A 94 13.68 17.42 -10.83
C LEU A 94 12.95 18.16 -9.70
N THR A 95 12.48 19.36 -10.02
CA THR A 95 11.68 20.23 -9.13
C THR A 95 10.54 20.87 -9.91
N ASP A 96 9.54 21.39 -9.19
CA ASP A 96 8.52 22.27 -9.80
C ASP A 96 9.14 23.60 -10.28
N PRO A 97 8.42 24.39 -11.10
CA PRO A 97 8.91 25.71 -11.55
C PRO A 97 9.26 26.69 -10.41
N ASP A 98 8.67 26.51 -9.23
CA ASP A 98 8.95 27.29 -8.01
C ASP A 98 10.12 26.71 -7.18
N GLY A 99 10.77 25.64 -7.66
CA GLY A 99 11.86 24.95 -7.00
C GLY A 99 11.43 23.90 -5.98
N ASN A 100 10.14 23.57 -5.86
CA ASN A 100 9.68 22.59 -4.89
C ASN A 100 10.21 21.17 -5.21
N PRO A 101 10.96 20.52 -4.29
CA PRO A 101 11.58 19.22 -4.54
C PRO A 101 10.58 18.06 -4.61
N LYS A 102 9.33 18.29 -4.19
CA LYS A 102 8.26 17.29 -4.18
C LYS A 102 7.53 17.18 -5.52
N CYS A 103 7.75 18.10 -6.46
CA CYS A 103 7.05 18.09 -7.75
C CYS A 103 5.51 18.01 -7.58
N LEU A 104 4.94 18.85 -6.71
CA LEU A 104 3.51 18.90 -6.36
C LEU A 104 2.61 19.18 -7.56
N THR A 105 3.13 19.79 -8.63
CA THR A 105 2.37 19.96 -9.88
C THR A 105 2.05 18.64 -10.58
N LYS A 106 2.81 17.57 -10.27
CA LYS A 106 2.68 16.23 -10.88
C LYS A 106 2.32 15.14 -9.87
N ILE A 107 2.71 15.30 -8.60
CA ILE A 107 2.60 14.26 -7.57
C ILE A 107 1.76 14.75 -6.40
N ASN A 108 0.64 14.08 -6.15
CA ASN A 108 -0.17 14.30 -4.96
C ASN A 108 0.37 13.48 -3.78
N TYR A 109 0.53 14.11 -2.62
CA TYR A 109 1.08 13.48 -1.40
C TYR A 109 -0.01 13.03 -0.40
N GLY A 110 -1.27 12.99 -0.83
CA GLY A 110 -2.42 12.71 0.02
C GLY A 110 -2.65 13.79 1.07
N GLY A 111 -3.28 13.40 2.17
CA GLY A 111 -3.65 14.28 3.27
C GLY A 111 -4.89 13.76 3.99
N GLU A 112 -5.26 14.42 5.09
CA GLU A 112 -6.56 14.18 5.71
C GLU A 112 -7.66 14.77 4.83
N ILE A 113 -8.70 13.97 4.55
CA ILE A 113 -9.84 14.42 3.78
C ILE A 113 -10.75 15.22 4.71
N PRO A 114 -11.11 16.48 4.38
CA PRO A 114 -12.01 17.27 5.20
C PRO A 114 -13.35 16.55 5.40
N LYS A 115 -13.83 16.47 6.65
CA LYS A 115 -15.07 15.77 7.00
C LYS A 115 -16.30 16.28 6.24
N SER A 116 -16.28 17.55 5.81
CA SER A 116 -17.34 18.13 4.97
C SER A 116 -17.50 17.45 3.62
N MET A 117 -16.51 16.70 3.14
CA MET A 117 -16.57 15.92 1.89
C MET A 117 -17.14 14.51 2.09
N TYR A 118 -17.45 14.10 3.32
CA TYR A 118 -17.91 12.74 3.59
C TYR A 118 -19.37 12.59 3.20
N VAL A 119 -19.66 11.57 2.38
CA VAL A 119 -21.03 11.23 1.95
C VAL A 119 -21.68 10.15 2.81
N ARG A 120 -20.88 9.49 3.66
CA ARG A 120 -21.29 8.42 4.59
C ARG A 120 -20.26 8.31 5.71
N ASP A 121 -20.67 7.75 6.82
CA ASP A 121 -19.82 7.49 8.00
C ASP A 121 -19.26 6.06 8.02
N GLN A 122 -19.87 5.12 7.29
CA GLN A 122 -19.48 3.71 7.24
C GLN A 122 -19.70 3.06 5.86
N VAL A 123 -19.04 1.92 5.64
CA VAL A 123 -19.21 1.07 4.46
C VAL A 123 -19.90 -0.22 4.90
N LYS A 124 -20.84 -0.73 4.08
CA LYS A 124 -21.56 -1.98 4.38
C LYS A 124 -20.58 -3.14 4.46
N THR A 125 -20.72 -3.96 5.50
CA THR A 125 -19.95 -5.19 5.69
C THR A 125 -20.90 -6.33 6.06
N GLN A 126 -20.59 -7.55 5.63
CA GLN A 126 -21.23 -8.75 6.12
C GLN A 126 -20.37 -9.34 7.24
N TYR A 127 -20.99 -9.69 8.35
CA TYR A 127 -20.31 -10.27 9.51
C TYR A 127 -20.29 -11.79 9.38
N GLU A 128 -19.15 -12.40 9.69
CA GLU A 128 -18.96 -13.85 9.60
C GLU A 128 -19.72 -14.60 10.69
N HIS A 129 -19.81 -14.02 11.90
CA HIS A 129 -20.45 -14.64 13.05
C HIS A 129 -21.49 -13.72 13.69
N SER A 130 -22.58 -14.32 14.15
CA SER A 130 -23.59 -13.70 15.00
C SER A 130 -23.88 -14.65 16.16
N VAL A 131 -23.79 -14.14 17.39
CA VAL A 131 -23.97 -14.92 18.61
C VAL A 131 -24.98 -14.25 19.54
N GLN A 132 -25.75 -15.05 20.27
CA GLN A 132 -26.65 -14.54 21.33
C GLN A 132 -25.94 -14.60 22.67
N ILE A 133 -25.91 -13.48 23.40
CA ILE A 133 -25.24 -13.36 24.70
C ILE A 133 -26.28 -13.02 25.76
N ASN A 134 -26.37 -13.86 26.80
CA ASN A 134 -27.27 -13.63 27.92
C ASN A 134 -26.83 -12.43 28.75
N ARG A 135 -27.78 -11.80 29.46
CA ARG A 135 -27.49 -10.69 30.38
C ARG A 135 -26.44 -11.10 31.41
N GLY A 136 -25.34 -10.34 31.49
CA GLY A 136 -24.23 -10.61 32.41
C GLY A 136 -23.26 -11.70 31.94
N SER A 137 -23.39 -12.22 30.72
CA SER A 137 -22.48 -13.21 30.12
C SER A 137 -21.53 -12.56 29.10
N SER A 138 -20.56 -13.32 28.60
CA SER A 138 -19.56 -12.89 27.61
C SER A 138 -19.25 -14.00 26.59
N HIS A 139 -18.86 -13.63 25.38
CA HIS A 139 -18.34 -14.54 24.36
C HIS A 139 -16.90 -14.13 24.00
N GLN A 140 -16.03 -15.12 23.80
CA GLN A 140 -14.62 -14.90 23.47
C GLN A 140 -14.24 -15.79 22.29
N VAL A 141 -13.28 -15.32 21.49
CA VAL A 141 -12.67 -16.07 20.39
C VAL A 141 -11.17 -16.09 20.65
N GLU A 142 -10.56 -17.26 20.52
CA GLU A 142 -9.14 -17.48 20.79
C GLU A 142 -8.41 -17.80 19.48
N TYR A 143 -7.20 -17.25 19.34
CA TYR A 143 -6.33 -17.50 18.20
C TYR A 143 -4.96 -17.96 18.72
N GLU A 144 -4.52 -19.15 18.33
CA GLU A 144 -3.18 -19.63 18.61
C GLU A 144 -2.17 -19.00 17.63
N ILE A 145 -1.31 -18.11 18.14
CA ILE A 145 -0.31 -17.40 17.33
C ILE A 145 1.06 -18.05 17.52
N LEU A 146 1.43 -18.91 16.59
CA LEU A 146 2.74 -19.59 16.58
C LEU A 146 3.87 -18.71 16.05
N PHE A 147 3.55 -17.73 15.19
CA PHE A 147 4.52 -16.92 14.46
C PHE A 147 4.26 -15.42 14.67
N PRO A 148 5.17 -14.68 15.34
CA PRO A 148 5.04 -13.24 15.51
C PRO A 148 5.05 -12.48 14.18
N GLY A 149 4.36 -11.34 14.14
CA GLY A 149 4.36 -10.42 12.99
C GLY A 149 3.15 -10.51 12.07
N CYS A 150 2.19 -11.41 12.35
CA CYS A 150 0.87 -11.37 11.72
C CYS A 150 0.01 -10.21 12.25
N VAL A 151 -1.01 -9.82 11.48
CA VAL A 151 -2.00 -8.82 11.90
C VAL A 151 -3.33 -9.53 12.10
N LEU A 152 -3.89 -9.43 13.30
CA LEU A 152 -5.27 -9.80 13.58
C LEU A 152 -6.18 -8.69 13.03
N ARG A 153 -7.07 -9.04 12.10
CA ARG A 153 -7.99 -8.11 11.43
C ARG A 153 -9.43 -8.55 11.60
#